data_AF-A0AAN8FSL9-F1
#
_entry.id   AF-A0AAN8FSL9-F1
#
_cell.length_a   1.000
_cell.length_b   1.000
_cell.length_c   1.000
_cell.angle_alpha   90.00
_cell.angle_beta   90.00
_cell.angle_gamma   90.00
#
_symmetry.space_group_name_H-M   'P 1'
#
loop_
_entity.id
_entity.type
_entity.pdbx_description
1 polymer ?
#
loop_
_entity_poly.entity_id
_entity_poly.type
_entity_poly.pdbx_seq_one_letter_code
_entity_poly.pdbx_strand_id
1 'polypeptide(L)'
;NKQEQWLAADRRVRLMHPSSVQGVEDMTKLGDYHESAILRNIHVRYREKLIYTYTGSILIAVNPYMDIPIYTAVQIRMYKRKKIGELPPHIFAIADNVYTNMRKHGKNQSVIIRLAFSGESGAGKTESTKLVLQFLATISGQHSWIEQQVLEANPILEAFGNAKTIRNDNSSRFGKYIDVHFNAAGSIEGARIEKYLLEKSRIVAQSVGERNYHIFYCLLAGLSAEDKKHLELTQPSDYFYLTQGKTLEADGRDDAADLAEIRSAMKVLLFKEAEISSIFQLLAALLHIGNVKYRGIVVDTIDGVEISDAANIARIAKLLQVSN
;
A
#
# COMPACT_ATOMS: atom_id res chain seq x y z
N ASN A 1 -20.42 -17.44 41.47
CA ASN A 1 -19.53 -16.39 42.03
C ASN A 1 -19.78 -15.06 41.35
N LYS A 2 -20.64 -14.21 41.93
CA LYS A 2 -20.75 -12.80 41.52
C LYS A 2 -19.79 -12.02 42.44
N GLN A 3 -18.62 -11.66 41.92
CA GLN A 3 -17.77 -10.67 42.57
C GLN A 3 -18.36 -9.29 42.27
N GLU A 4 -18.88 -8.62 43.30
CA GLU A 4 -19.35 -7.25 43.19
C GLU A 4 -18.13 -6.31 43.20
N GLN A 5 -18.05 -5.41 42.22
CA GLN A 5 -17.01 -4.39 42.13
C GLN A 5 -17.61 -3.01 42.35
N TRP A 6 -17.07 -2.29 43.33
CA TRP A 6 -17.40 -0.90 43.59
C TRP A 6 -16.59 -0.01 42.64
N LEU A 7 -17.27 0.88 41.93
CA LEU A 7 -16.64 1.81 41.00
C LEU A 7 -16.44 3.16 41.68
N ALA A 8 -15.31 3.80 41.42
CA ALA A 8 -15.01 5.14 41.91
C ALA A 8 -16.03 6.15 41.34
N ALA A 9 -16.33 7.20 42.13
CA ALA A 9 -17.41 8.16 41.84
C ALA A 9 -17.19 9.00 40.56
N ASP A 10 -15.97 9.00 40.03
CA ASP A 10 -15.59 9.60 38.75
C ASP A 10 -16.03 8.76 37.53
N ARG A 11 -16.24 7.45 37.70
CA ARG A 11 -16.67 6.53 36.65
C ARG A 11 -18.20 6.45 36.57
N ARG A 12 -18.79 7.31 35.73
CA ARG A 12 -20.22 7.26 35.39
C ARG A 12 -20.53 6.07 34.48
N VAL A 13 -20.99 4.96 35.06
CA VAL A 13 -21.53 3.83 34.30
C VAL A 13 -22.95 4.15 33.86
N ARG A 14 -23.22 4.05 32.55
CA ARG A 14 -24.57 4.15 32.00
C ARG A 14 -25.06 2.76 31.63
N LEU A 15 -26.35 2.52 31.86
CA LEU A 15 -27.03 1.34 31.35
C LEU A 15 -26.91 1.33 29.83
N MET A 16 -26.51 0.19 29.30
CA MET A 16 -26.29 0.01 27.87
C MET A 16 -27.63 -0.03 27.14
N HIS A 17 -27.79 0.79 26.10
CA HIS A 17 -29.00 0.76 25.29
C HIS A 17 -29.20 -0.61 24.60
N PRO A 18 -30.44 -1.15 24.51
CA PRO A 18 -30.71 -2.46 23.89
C PRO A 18 -30.20 -2.61 22.46
N SER A 19 -30.24 -1.54 21.65
CA SER A 19 -29.69 -1.55 20.28
C SER A 19 -28.20 -1.85 20.24
N SER A 20 -27.47 -1.50 21.31
CA SER A 20 -26.04 -1.77 21.40
C SER A 20 -25.80 -3.25 21.66
N VAL A 21 -26.76 -4.00 22.22
CA VAL A 21 -26.58 -5.39 22.69
C VAL A 21 -26.30 -6.38 21.56
N GLN A 22 -27.09 -6.35 20.48
CA GLN A 22 -26.96 -7.27 19.33
C GLN A 22 -26.08 -6.73 18.19
N GLY A 23 -25.76 -5.43 18.23
CA GLY A 23 -25.04 -4.75 17.17
C GLY A 23 -25.94 -4.32 16.01
N VAL A 24 -25.55 -3.26 15.32
CA VAL A 24 -26.28 -2.64 14.21
C VAL A 24 -25.39 -2.47 12.99
N GLU A 25 -25.99 -2.63 11.81
CA GLU A 25 -25.30 -2.44 10.53
C GLU A 25 -24.97 -0.98 10.24
N ASP A 26 -25.79 -0.05 10.74
CA ASP A 26 -25.58 1.39 10.64
C ASP A 26 -25.59 2.01 12.03
N MET A 27 -24.47 2.60 12.42
CA MET A 27 -24.29 3.20 13.73
C MET A 27 -25.10 4.48 13.94
N THR A 28 -25.72 5.04 12.90
CA THR A 28 -26.74 6.10 13.05
C THR A 28 -28.05 5.60 13.68
N LYS A 29 -28.20 4.28 13.86
CA LYS A 29 -29.33 3.66 14.56
C LYS A 29 -29.02 3.36 16.03
N LEU A 30 -27.80 3.64 16.50
CA LEU A 30 -27.47 3.47 17.91
C LEU A 30 -28.25 4.53 18.72
N GLY A 31 -28.91 4.08 19.78
CA GLY A 31 -29.52 5.01 20.76
C GLY A 31 -28.46 5.77 21.56
N ASP A 32 -27.26 5.21 21.66
CA ASP A 32 -26.15 5.69 22.47
C ASP A 32 -24.94 6.04 21.60
N TYR A 33 -24.61 7.34 21.50
CA TYR A 33 -23.46 7.85 20.74
C TYR A 33 -22.28 8.19 21.64
N HIS A 34 -21.72 7.17 22.28
CA HIS A 34 -20.48 7.32 23.05
C HIS A 34 -19.45 6.28 22.59
N GLU A 35 -18.17 6.57 22.85
CA GLU A 35 -17.04 5.80 22.29
C GLU A 35 -17.14 4.30 22.60
N SER A 36 -17.52 3.92 23.82
CA SER A 36 -17.66 2.50 24.19
C SER A 36 -18.83 1.81 23.49
N ALA A 37 -19.92 2.51 23.15
CA ALA A 37 -21.02 1.94 22.36
C ALA A 37 -20.60 1.67 20.91
N ILE A 38 -19.88 2.61 20.30
CA ILE A 38 -19.32 2.47 18.94
C ILE A 38 -18.31 1.31 18.91
N LEU A 39 -17.35 1.29 19.84
CA LEU A 39 -16.34 0.25 19.92
C LEU A 39 -16.98 -1.13 20.16
N ARG A 40 -17.98 -1.22 21.04
CA ARG A 40 -18.68 -2.48 21.29
C ARG A 40 -19.46 -2.95 20.06
N ASN A 41 -20.10 -2.04 19.31
CA ASN A 41 -20.79 -2.40 18.07
C ASN A 41 -19.82 -3.03 17.06
N ILE A 42 -18.69 -2.36 16.82
CA ILE A 42 -17.64 -2.85 15.94
C ILE A 42 -17.11 -4.20 16.44
N HIS A 43 -16.87 -4.34 17.74
CA HIS A 43 -16.36 -5.58 18.34
C HIS A 43 -17.33 -6.76 18.20
N VAL A 44 -18.63 -6.56 18.47
CA VAL A 44 -19.65 -7.62 18.33
C VAL A 44 -19.73 -8.10 16.88
N ARG A 45 -19.79 -7.16 15.92
CA ARG A 45 -19.82 -7.49 14.49
C ARG A 45 -18.54 -8.20 14.04
N TYR A 46 -17.38 -7.73 14.50
CA TYR A 46 -16.10 -8.34 14.16
C TYR A 46 -15.99 -9.79 14.67
N ARG A 47 -16.53 -10.10 15.86
CA ARG A 47 -16.58 -11.48 16.39
C ARG A 47 -17.39 -12.42 15.52
N GLU A 48 -18.39 -11.92 14.80
CA GLU A 48 -19.18 -12.66 13.83
C GLU A 48 -18.58 -12.61 12.41
N LYS A 49 -17.34 -12.12 12.27
CA LYS A 49 -16.63 -11.91 10.99
C LYS A 49 -17.32 -10.88 10.06
N LEU A 50 -18.15 -10.01 10.60
CA LEU A 50 -18.76 -8.88 9.89
C LEU A 50 -17.84 -7.66 9.98
N ILE A 51 -16.92 -7.55 9.04
CA ILE A 51 -15.84 -6.54 9.05
C ILE A 51 -16.27 -5.12 8.65
N TYR A 52 -17.44 -5.00 8.02
CA TYR A 52 -17.95 -3.75 7.47
C TYR A 52 -19.11 -3.23 8.32
N THR A 53 -19.12 -1.93 8.60
CA THR A 53 -20.20 -1.27 9.36
C THR A 53 -20.42 0.14 8.82
N TYR A 54 -21.67 0.55 8.59
CA TYR A 54 -21.97 1.92 8.19
C TYR A 54 -21.98 2.87 9.39
N THR A 55 -21.63 4.13 9.11
CA THR A 55 -21.91 5.30 9.93
C THR A 55 -22.48 6.35 9.00
N GLY A 56 -23.78 6.26 8.72
CA GLY A 56 -24.45 7.11 7.74
C GLY A 56 -23.87 6.89 6.34
N SER A 57 -23.21 7.90 5.76
CA SER A 57 -22.57 7.80 4.44
C SER A 57 -21.15 7.22 4.46
N ILE A 58 -20.58 6.99 5.65
CA ILE A 58 -19.22 6.47 5.83
C ILE A 58 -19.28 4.96 6.03
N LEU A 59 -18.34 4.23 5.41
CA LEU A 59 -18.12 2.80 5.67
C LEU A 59 -16.89 2.62 6.55
N ILE A 60 -17.07 1.97 7.69
CA ILE A 60 -15.98 1.49 8.55
C ILE A 60 -15.64 0.06 8.14
N ALA A 61 -14.36 -0.18 7.88
CA ALA A 61 -13.80 -1.48 7.57
C ALA A 61 -12.74 -1.84 8.62
N VAL A 62 -12.83 -3.04 9.19
CA VAL A 62 -11.85 -3.57 10.16
C VAL A 62 -11.13 -4.75 9.52
N ASN A 63 -9.79 -4.73 9.48
CA ASN A 63 -9.03 -5.80 8.85
C ASN A 63 -9.24 -7.15 9.58
N PRO A 64 -9.74 -8.20 8.92
CA PRO A 64 -9.92 -9.52 9.53
C PRO A 64 -8.62 -10.32 9.74
N TYR A 65 -7.50 -9.93 9.11
CA TYR A 65 -6.26 -10.71 9.05
C TYR A 65 -6.44 -12.17 8.56
N MET A 66 -7.52 -12.41 7.81
CA MET A 66 -7.83 -13.69 7.20
C MET A 66 -8.70 -13.48 5.97
N ASP A 67 -8.67 -14.43 5.04
CA ASP A 67 -9.54 -14.40 3.87
C ASP A 67 -10.98 -14.71 4.24
N ILE A 68 -11.90 -13.86 3.77
CA ILE A 68 -13.35 -14.02 3.95
C ILE A 68 -13.97 -14.07 2.55
N PRO A 69 -14.85 -15.05 2.25
CA PRO A 69 -15.43 -15.26 0.92
C PRO A 69 -16.57 -14.26 0.58
N ILE A 70 -16.35 -12.96 0.81
CA ILE A 70 -17.32 -11.88 0.57
C ILE A 70 -17.04 -11.06 -0.70
N TYR A 71 -15.95 -11.36 -1.41
CA TYR A 71 -15.52 -10.62 -2.60
C TYR A 71 -15.75 -11.37 -3.92
N THR A 72 -16.73 -12.28 -3.94
CA THR A 72 -16.98 -13.12 -5.12
C THR A 72 -17.73 -12.35 -6.23
N ALA A 73 -17.64 -12.82 -7.47
CA ALA A 73 -18.40 -12.27 -8.59
C ALA A 73 -19.93 -12.34 -8.39
N VAL A 74 -20.41 -13.23 -7.51
CA VAL A 74 -21.83 -13.28 -7.11
C VAL A 74 -22.17 -12.07 -6.24
N GLN A 75 -21.31 -11.74 -5.28
CA GLN A 75 -21.48 -10.56 -4.42
C GLN A 75 -21.45 -9.26 -5.25
N ILE A 76 -20.51 -9.12 -6.19
CA ILE A 76 -20.46 -7.96 -7.10
C ILE A 76 -21.81 -7.76 -7.83
N ARG A 77 -22.40 -8.85 -8.35
CA ARG A 77 -23.70 -8.80 -9.02
C ARG A 77 -24.86 -8.49 -8.07
N MET A 78 -24.79 -8.95 -6.83
CA MET A 78 -25.81 -8.70 -5.81
C MET A 78 -25.89 -7.21 -5.44
N TYR A 79 -24.73 -6.55 -5.29
CA TYR A 79 -24.64 -5.13 -4.93
C TYR A 79 -24.86 -4.15 -6.08
N LYS A 80 -24.95 -4.65 -7.32
CA LYS A 80 -25.18 -3.82 -8.52
C LYS A 80 -26.55 -3.15 -8.47
N ARG A 81 -26.59 -1.81 -8.65
CA ARG A 81 -27.79 -0.97 -8.65
C ARG A 81 -28.61 -1.06 -7.35
N LYS A 82 -27.93 -1.18 -6.21
CA LYS A 82 -28.57 -1.24 -4.88
C LYS A 82 -28.27 0.03 -4.11
N LYS A 83 -29.27 0.56 -3.40
CA LYS A 83 -29.04 1.72 -2.53
C LYS A 83 -28.31 1.30 -1.26
N ILE A 84 -27.51 2.22 -0.72
CA ILE A 84 -26.90 2.04 0.59
C ILE A 84 -28.01 1.79 1.61
N GLY A 85 -27.86 0.72 2.40
CA GLY A 85 -28.82 0.29 3.41
C GLY A 85 -29.89 -0.70 2.94
N GLU A 86 -30.00 -1.01 1.64
CA GLU A 86 -30.84 -2.13 1.16
C GLU A 86 -30.18 -3.48 1.39
N LEU A 87 -28.85 -3.51 1.35
CA LEU A 87 -28.02 -4.68 1.60
C LEU A 87 -27.08 -4.42 2.78
N PRO A 88 -26.51 -5.49 3.37
CA PRO A 88 -25.55 -5.37 4.46
C PRO A 88 -24.38 -4.43 4.11
N PRO A 89 -23.68 -3.89 5.13
CA PRO A 89 -22.54 -3.03 4.89
C PRO A 89 -21.45 -3.72 4.08
N HIS A 90 -21.05 -3.10 2.97
CA HIS A 90 -20.01 -3.65 2.10
C HIS A 90 -19.34 -2.57 1.26
N ILE A 91 -18.07 -2.78 0.91
CA ILE A 91 -17.31 -1.85 0.06
C ILE A 91 -17.91 -1.70 -1.34
N PHE A 92 -18.49 -2.78 -1.87
CA PHE A 92 -19.20 -2.78 -3.16
C PHE A 92 -20.44 -1.89 -3.17
N ALA A 93 -21.12 -1.70 -2.04
CA ALA A 93 -22.24 -0.76 -1.95
C ALA A 93 -21.77 0.68 -2.14
N ILE A 94 -20.60 1.03 -1.59
CA ILE A 94 -19.99 2.34 -1.78
C ILE A 94 -19.56 2.52 -3.24
N ALA A 95 -18.94 1.51 -3.85
CA ALA A 95 -18.52 1.55 -5.25
C ALA A 95 -19.71 1.70 -6.21
N ASP A 96 -20.83 0.98 -5.99
CA ASP A 96 -22.05 1.09 -6.79
C ASP A 96 -22.72 2.46 -6.64
N ASN A 97 -22.79 2.98 -5.41
CA ASN A 97 -23.35 4.30 -5.14
C ASN A 97 -22.56 5.40 -5.87
N VAL A 98 -21.24 5.33 -5.83
CA VAL A 98 -20.34 6.26 -6.53
C VAL A 98 -20.54 6.19 -8.03
N TYR A 99 -20.54 4.99 -8.61
CA TYR A 99 -20.75 4.81 -10.05
C TYR A 99 -22.14 5.30 -10.49
N THR A 100 -23.18 4.94 -9.73
CA THR A 100 -24.57 5.33 -10.04
C THR A 100 -24.75 6.85 -9.93
N ASN A 101 -24.18 7.50 -8.91
CA ASN A 101 -24.25 8.95 -8.76
C ASN A 101 -23.47 9.68 -9.85
N MET A 102 -22.29 9.19 -10.22
CA MET A 102 -21.53 9.70 -11.37
C MET A 102 -22.37 9.65 -12.64
N ARG A 103 -23.00 8.51 -12.93
CA ARG A 103 -23.84 8.31 -14.12
C ARG A 103 -25.14 9.13 -14.10
N LYS A 104 -25.78 9.25 -12.95
CA LYS A 104 -27.07 9.93 -12.80
C LYS A 104 -26.94 11.44 -12.85
N HIS A 105 -25.87 11.98 -12.24
CA HIS A 105 -25.69 13.42 -12.11
C HIS A 105 -24.68 14.01 -13.09
N GLY A 106 -23.93 13.18 -13.82
CA GLY A 106 -22.89 13.64 -14.75
C GLY A 106 -21.75 14.39 -14.04
N LYS A 107 -21.52 14.11 -12.75
CA LYS A 107 -20.52 14.78 -11.91
C LYS A 107 -19.46 13.81 -11.45
N ASN A 108 -18.20 14.26 -11.48
CA ASN A 108 -17.07 13.52 -10.94
C ASN A 108 -17.31 13.16 -9.46
N GLN A 109 -16.91 11.96 -9.08
CA GLN A 109 -17.02 11.45 -7.72
C GLN A 109 -15.64 11.12 -7.17
N SER A 110 -15.50 11.14 -5.85
CA SER A 110 -14.26 10.72 -5.19
C SER A 110 -14.58 9.75 -4.07
N VAL A 111 -13.74 8.73 -3.93
CA VAL A 111 -13.76 7.81 -2.80
C VAL A 111 -12.50 8.02 -2.01
N ILE A 112 -12.65 8.47 -0.78
CA ILE A 112 -11.53 8.71 0.13
C ILE A 112 -11.44 7.53 1.10
N ILE A 113 -10.45 6.67 0.89
CA ILE A 113 -10.15 5.55 1.79
C ILE A 113 -9.11 6.04 2.80
N ARG A 114 -9.54 6.25 4.04
CA ARG A 114 -8.69 6.72 5.15
C ARG A 114 -8.60 5.68 6.27
N LEU A 115 -7.46 5.72 6.97
CA LEU A 115 -7.24 4.95 8.18
C LEU A 115 -7.98 5.63 9.34
N ALA A 116 -8.94 4.94 9.94
CA ALA A 116 -9.68 5.45 11.10
C ALA A 116 -9.01 5.14 12.45
N PHE A 117 -8.11 4.16 12.50
CA PHE A 117 -7.38 3.80 13.72
C PHE A 117 -5.86 3.93 13.51
N SER A 118 -5.28 4.85 14.29
CA SER A 118 -3.86 5.05 14.59
C SER A 118 -2.84 4.41 13.63
N GLY A 119 -2.49 5.10 12.54
CA GLY A 119 -1.14 5.05 11.95
C GLY A 119 -0.55 3.69 11.55
N GLU A 120 -1.31 2.60 11.58
CA GLU A 120 -0.84 1.26 11.29
C GLU A 120 -0.98 1.02 9.79
N SER A 121 0.19 0.89 9.18
CA SER A 121 0.29 0.34 7.85
C SER A 121 -0.15 -1.12 7.92
N GLY A 122 -1.08 -1.56 7.06
CA GLY A 122 -1.71 -2.89 7.15
C GLY A 122 -3.22 -2.90 7.43
N ALA A 123 -3.88 -1.76 7.66
CA ALA A 123 -5.33 -1.75 7.92
C ALA A 123 -6.24 -2.08 6.71
N GLY A 124 -5.68 -2.51 5.57
CA GLY A 124 -6.46 -2.92 4.38
C GLY A 124 -6.80 -1.81 3.38
N LYS A 125 -6.07 -0.68 3.38
CA LYS A 125 -6.26 0.41 2.38
C LYS A 125 -6.11 -0.11 0.94
N THR A 126 -4.97 -0.73 0.65
CA THR A 126 -4.62 -1.19 -0.70
C THR A 126 -5.62 -2.24 -1.19
N GLU A 127 -5.95 -3.21 -0.34
CA GLU A 127 -6.99 -4.22 -0.64
C GLU A 127 -8.35 -3.58 -0.88
N SER A 128 -8.74 -2.60 -0.07
CA SER A 128 -10.00 -1.86 -0.28
C SER A 128 -10.00 -1.14 -1.63
N THR A 129 -8.90 -0.50 -2.02
CA THR A 129 -8.77 0.14 -3.33
C THR A 129 -8.88 -0.88 -4.47
N LYS A 130 -8.22 -2.03 -4.36
CA LYS A 130 -8.30 -3.14 -5.33
C LYS A 130 -9.73 -3.61 -5.53
N LEU A 131 -10.47 -3.83 -4.43
CA LEU A 131 -11.87 -4.27 -4.46
C LEU A 131 -12.80 -3.24 -5.09
N VAL A 132 -12.61 -1.94 -4.83
CA VAL A 132 -13.40 -0.87 -5.48
C VAL A 132 -13.14 -0.88 -7.00
N LEU A 133 -11.88 -0.96 -7.42
CA LEU A 133 -11.52 -0.98 -8.84
C LEU A 133 -12.08 -2.21 -9.55
N GLN A 134 -11.96 -3.39 -8.93
CA GLN A 134 -12.52 -4.65 -9.45
C GLN A 134 -14.04 -4.56 -9.62
N PHE A 135 -14.73 -3.97 -8.65
CA PHE A 135 -16.18 -3.74 -8.75
C PHE A 135 -16.51 -2.82 -9.92
N LEU A 136 -15.85 -1.66 -10.00
CA LEU A 136 -16.07 -0.67 -11.05
C LEU A 136 -15.80 -1.24 -12.45
N ALA A 137 -14.76 -2.05 -12.62
CA ALA A 137 -14.46 -2.71 -13.88
C ALA A 137 -15.55 -3.71 -14.27
N THR A 138 -15.94 -4.58 -13.34
CA THR A 138 -16.99 -5.60 -13.57
C THR A 138 -18.34 -4.97 -13.97
N ILE A 139 -18.77 -3.89 -13.29
CA ILE A 139 -20.04 -3.23 -13.62
C ILE A 139 -19.99 -2.47 -14.94
N SER A 140 -18.80 -2.00 -15.35
CA SER A 140 -18.58 -1.25 -16.58
C SER A 140 -18.72 -2.11 -17.85
N GLY A 141 -18.88 -3.43 -17.68
CA GLY A 141 -19.26 -4.37 -18.73
C GLY A 141 -18.13 -4.85 -19.62
N GLN A 142 -16.89 -4.47 -19.30
CA GLN A 142 -15.69 -4.98 -19.95
C GLN A 142 -14.71 -5.43 -18.88
N HIS A 143 -14.20 -6.66 -19.00
CA HIS A 143 -12.86 -6.99 -18.49
C HIS A 143 -11.89 -6.18 -19.34
N SER A 144 -11.78 -4.89 -19.04
CA SER A 144 -10.96 -4.00 -19.84
C SER A 144 -9.52 -4.36 -19.55
N TRP A 145 -8.72 -4.43 -20.61
CA TRP A 145 -7.25 -4.51 -20.50
C TRP A 145 -6.69 -3.46 -19.51
N ILE A 146 -7.38 -2.31 -19.41
CA ILE A 146 -7.09 -1.23 -18.48
C ILE A 146 -7.24 -1.65 -17.00
N GLU A 147 -8.25 -2.44 -16.63
CA GLU A 147 -8.38 -2.97 -15.26
C GLU A 147 -7.15 -3.78 -14.89
N GLN A 148 -6.76 -4.72 -15.76
CA GLN A 148 -5.59 -5.55 -15.54
C GLN A 148 -4.35 -4.68 -15.40
N GLN A 149 -4.15 -3.69 -16.28
CA GLN A 149 -3.02 -2.76 -16.15
C GLN A 149 -3.02 -1.98 -14.82
N VAL A 150 -4.16 -1.50 -14.35
CA VAL A 150 -4.22 -0.77 -13.07
C VAL A 150 -3.90 -1.69 -11.88
N LEU A 151 -4.31 -2.97 -11.95
CA LEU A 151 -4.02 -3.97 -10.93
C LEU A 151 -2.55 -4.40 -10.96
N GLU A 152 -1.99 -4.64 -12.14
CA GLU A 152 -0.58 -5.01 -12.37
C GLU A 152 0.39 -3.85 -12.07
N ALA A 153 -0.09 -2.60 -12.03
CA ALA A 153 0.72 -1.48 -11.55
C ALA A 153 0.99 -1.55 -10.03
N ASN A 154 0.20 -2.31 -9.25
CA ASN A 154 0.38 -2.37 -7.80
C ASN A 154 1.69 -3.06 -7.39
N PRO A 155 2.03 -4.28 -7.85
CA PRO A 155 3.31 -4.91 -7.51
C PRO A 155 4.51 -4.01 -7.75
N ILE A 156 4.52 -3.25 -8.84
CA ILE A 156 5.59 -2.30 -9.16
C ILE A 156 5.58 -1.13 -8.16
N LEU A 157 4.44 -0.49 -7.92
CA LEU A 157 4.36 0.63 -6.99
C LEU A 157 4.69 0.21 -5.55
N GLU A 158 4.33 -1.02 -5.15
CA GLU A 158 4.67 -1.57 -3.85
C GLU A 158 6.17 -1.88 -3.74
N ALA A 159 6.78 -2.46 -4.76
CA ALA A 159 8.21 -2.73 -4.74
C ALA A 159 9.06 -1.46 -4.58
N PHE A 160 8.69 -0.38 -5.30
CA PHE A 160 9.41 0.89 -5.28
C PHE A 160 8.97 1.86 -4.18
N GLY A 161 7.81 1.62 -3.56
CA GLY A 161 7.16 2.57 -2.66
C GLY A 161 6.84 2.02 -1.27
N ASN A 162 6.95 0.71 -1.05
CA ASN A 162 6.76 0.08 0.25
C ASN A 162 8.11 -0.37 0.84
N ALA A 163 8.17 -0.37 2.17
CA ALA A 163 9.32 -0.81 2.94
C ALA A 163 8.86 -1.46 4.26
N LYS A 164 9.74 -2.28 4.85
CA LYS A 164 9.54 -2.80 6.21
C LYS A 164 9.82 -1.72 7.23
N THR A 165 8.89 -1.57 8.16
CA THR A 165 8.98 -0.70 9.34
C THR A 165 8.81 -1.54 10.60
N ILE A 166 9.09 -0.98 11.77
CA ILE A 166 8.93 -1.67 13.06
C ILE A 166 7.50 -2.22 13.26
N ARG A 167 6.49 -1.59 12.63
CA ARG A 167 5.07 -1.90 12.84
C ARG A 167 4.42 -2.69 11.69
N ASN A 168 5.04 -2.73 10.52
CA ASN A 168 4.50 -3.40 9.34
C ASN A 168 5.62 -3.72 8.34
N ASP A 169 5.66 -4.97 7.90
CA ASP A 169 6.62 -5.48 6.92
C ASP A 169 6.38 -4.99 5.47
N ASN A 170 5.16 -4.54 5.13
CA ASN A 170 4.82 -4.00 3.80
C ASN A 170 4.19 -2.60 3.90
N SER A 171 4.93 -1.63 4.42
CA SER A 171 4.38 -0.30 4.64
C SER A 171 4.52 0.63 3.45
N SER A 172 3.40 1.10 2.88
CA SER A 172 3.42 2.17 1.88
C SER A 172 3.99 3.47 2.42
N ARG A 173 5.04 3.98 1.77
CA ARG A 173 5.75 5.23 2.10
C ARG A 173 5.47 6.33 1.06
N PHE A 174 4.33 6.23 0.39
CA PHE A 174 3.80 7.21 -0.55
C PHE A 174 2.27 7.18 -0.51
N GLY A 175 1.65 8.31 -0.83
CA GLY A 175 0.22 8.40 -1.11
C GLY A 175 -0.06 8.07 -2.57
N LYS A 176 -1.14 7.34 -2.83
CA LYS A 176 -1.60 6.99 -4.18
C LYS A 176 -2.98 7.59 -4.41
N TYR A 177 -3.12 8.29 -5.52
CA TYR A 177 -4.40 8.77 -6.04
C TYR A 177 -4.62 8.13 -7.40
N ILE A 178 -5.81 7.58 -7.63
CA ILE A 178 -6.16 6.87 -8.85
C ILE A 178 -7.39 7.55 -9.44
N ASP A 179 -7.19 8.25 -10.55
CA ASP A 179 -8.26 8.74 -11.39
C ASP A 179 -8.70 7.62 -12.33
N VAL A 180 -9.99 7.30 -12.35
CA VAL A 180 -10.57 6.35 -13.30
C VAL A 180 -11.52 7.13 -14.21
N HIS A 181 -11.24 7.11 -15.50
CA HIS A 181 -12.00 7.82 -16.52
C HIS A 181 -13.05 6.90 -17.13
N PHE A 182 -14.28 7.40 -17.24
CA PHE A 182 -15.40 6.68 -17.83
C PHE A 182 -15.91 7.45 -19.04
N ASN A 183 -16.24 6.71 -20.11
CA ASN A 183 -16.89 7.27 -21.28
C ASN A 183 -18.39 7.55 -21.02
N ALA A 184 -19.06 8.19 -21.98
CA ALA A 184 -20.49 8.50 -21.89
C ALA A 184 -21.39 7.24 -21.76
N ALA A 185 -20.93 6.08 -22.26
CA ALA A 185 -21.65 4.82 -22.11
C ALA A 185 -21.53 4.22 -20.69
N GLY A 186 -20.57 4.71 -19.89
CA GLY A 186 -20.28 4.24 -18.54
C GLY A 186 -19.23 3.12 -18.47
N SER A 187 -18.44 2.94 -19.53
CA SER A 187 -17.31 2.01 -19.58
C SER A 187 -16.00 2.72 -19.23
N ILE A 188 -15.05 2.00 -18.63
CA ILE A 188 -13.72 2.55 -18.29
C ILE A 188 -12.95 2.82 -19.58
N GLU A 189 -12.54 4.06 -19.78
CA GLU A 189 -11.76 4.52 -20.94
C GLU A 189 -10.26 4.62 -20.62
N GLY A 190 -9.92 4.87 -19.35
CA GLY A 190 -8.54 4.98 -18.92
C GLY A 190 -8.42 5.16 -17.42
N ALA A 191 -7.19 5.10 -16.92
CA ALA A 191 -6.88 5.41 -15.54
C ALA A 191 -5.55 6.16 -15.44
N ARG A 192 -5.44 7.06 -14.48
CA ARG A 192 -4.22 7.80 -14.16
C ARG A 192 -3.89 7.61 -12.70
N ILE A 193 -2.63 7.27 -12.42
CA ILE A 193 -2.15 7.12 -11.04
C ILE A 193 -1.22 8.28 -10.74
N GLU A 194 -1.54 9.05 -9.71
CA GLU A 194 -0.68 10.10 -9.18
C GLU A 194 -0.11 9.69 -7.83
N LYS A 195 1.19 9.94 -7.65
CA LYS A 195 1.90 9.66 -6.41
C LYS A 195 2.13 10.96 -5.62
N TYR A 196 2.03 10.85 -4.29
CA TYR A 196 2.22 11.96 -3.37
C TYR A 196 3.20 11.57 -2.27
N LEU A 197 4.07 12.52 -1.88
CA LEU A 197 4.91 12.43 -0.67
C LEU A 197 5.69 11.12 -0.53
N LEU A 198 6.36 10.68 -1.60
CA LEU A 198 7.31 9.55 -1.51
C LEU A 198 8.43 9.92 -0.53
N GLU A 199 8.66 9.06 0.48
CA GLU A 199 9.69 9.24 1.49
C GLU A 199 11.10 9.00 0.89
N LYS A 200 11.64 10.00 0.19
CA LYS A 200 12.96 9.91 -0.45
C LYS A 200 14.12 9.71 0.54
N SER A 201 14.00 10.26 1.75
CA SER A 201 15.00 10.13 2.82
C SER A 201 15.29 8.67 3.18
N ARG A 202 14.31 7.77 3.01
CA ARG A 202 14.47 6.34 3.30
C ARG A 202 15.56 5.67 2.47
N ILE A 203 15.87 6.19 1.27
CA ILE A 203 16.93 5.62 0.43
C ILE A 203 18.29 5.73 1.15
N VAL A 204 18.55 6.87 1.80
CA VAL A 204 19.85 7.17 2.39
C VAL A 204 19.91 6.95 3.89
N ALA A 205 18.77 6.76 4.56
CA ALA A 205 18.72 6.52 6.00
C ALA A 205 17.52 5.67 6.42
N GLN A 206 17.73 4.67 7.29
CA GLN A 206 16.68 3.86 7.89
C GLN A 206 16.86 3.76 9.40
N SER A 207 15.75 3.69 10.14
CA SER A 207 15.79 3.44 11.59
C SER A 207 16.12 1.98 11.89
N VAL A 208 16.68 1.72 13.07
CA VAL A 208 16.99 0.34 13.52
C VAL A 208 15.71 -0.50 13.52
N GLY A 209 15.76 -1.67 12.89
CA GLY A 209 14.61 -2.58 12.73
C GLY A 209 13.82 -2.36 11.42
N GLU A 210 14.17 -1.35 10.61
CA GLU A 210 13.51 -1.08 9.33
C GLU A 210 14.36 -1.53 8.13
N ARG A 211 13.73 -1.68 6.96
CA ARG A 211 14.41 -1.88 5.68
C ARG A 211 14.33 -0.62 4.80
N ASN A 212 15.16 -0.61 3.76
CA ASN A 212 14.96 0.24 2.60
C ASN A 212 13.76 -0.28 1.76
N TYR A 213 13.49 0.34 0.61
CA TYR A 213 12.45 -0.11 -0.31
C TYR A 213 12.68 -1.55 -0.79
N HIS A 214 11.60 -2.31 -0.94
CA HIS A 214 11.66 -3.74 -1.26
C HIS A 214 12.42 -4.03 -2.55
N ILE A 215 12.29 -3.18 -3.57
CA ILE A 215 12.92 -3.35 -4.87
C ILE A 215 14.44 -3.60 -4.79
N PHE A 216 15.17 -3.00 -3.84
CA PHE A 216 16.61 -3.23 -3.71
C PHE A 216 16.92 -4.66 -3.27
N TYR A 217 16.14 -5.20 -2.34
CA TYR A 217 16.29 -6.57 -1.86
C TYR A 217 15.82 -7.56 -2.93
N CYS A 218 14.68 -7.28 -3.59
CA CYS A 218 14.19 -8.06 -4.73
C CYS A 218 15.24 -8.14 -5.85
N LEU A 219 15.88 -7.02 -6.21
CA LEU A 219 16.93 -6.95 -7.22
C LEU A 219 18.12 -7.85 -6.86
N LEU A 220 18.62 -7.74 -5.62
CA LEU A 220 19.76 -8.51 -5.16
C LEU A 220 19.46 -9.99 -4.96
N ALA A 221 18.22 -10.36 -4.65
CA ALA A 221 17.80 -11.76 -4.52
C ALA A 221 17.53 -12.38 -5.91
N GLY A 222 16.64 -11.77 -6.70
CA GLY A 222 16.05 -12.36 -7.89
C GLY A 222 16.82 -12.23 -9.21
N LEU A 223 17.87 -11.38 -9.31
CA LEU A 223 18.65 -11.29 -10.54
C LEU A 223 19.49 -12.57 -10.80
N SER A 224 19.72 -12.86 -12.08
CA SER A 224 20.61 -13.94 -12.49
C SER A 224 22.07 -13.65 -12.09
N ALA A 225 22.91 -14.68 -12.00
CA ALA A 225 24.33 -14.51 -11.70
C ALA A 225 25.06 -13.67 -12.77
N GLU A 226 24.63 -13.79 -14.03
CA GLU A 226 25.17 -13.02 -15.15
C GLU A 226 24.81 -11.54 -15.04
N ASP A 227 23.53 -11.22 -14.74
CA ASP A 227 23.06 -9.85 -14.56
C ASP A 227 23.70 -9.19 -13.34
N LYS A 228 23.83 -9.92 -12.22
CA LYS A 228 24.54 -9.44 -11.02
C LYS A 228 25.99 -9.11 -11.35
N LYS A 229 26.68 -9.95 -12.12
CA LYS A 229 28.06 -9.70 -12.55
C LYS A 229 28.15 -8.47 -13.46
N HIS A 230 27.21 -8.31 -14.39
CA HIS A 230 27.16 -7.14 -15.29
C HIS A 230 26.94 -5.82 -14.53
N LEU A 231 26.06 -5.84 -13.51
CA LEU A 231 25.77 -4.69 -12.65
C LEU A 231 26.76 -4.52 -11.49
N GLU A 232 27.76 -5.41 -11.39
CA GLU A 232 28.74 -5.48 -10.32
C GLU A 232 28.06 -5.50 -8.93
N LEU A 233 26.97 -6.27 -8.82
CA LEU A 233 26.17 -6.42 -7.61
C LEU A 233 26.67 -7.59 -6.75
N THR A 234 26.71 -7.39 -5.44
CA THR A 234 27.14 -8.38 -4.43
C THR A 234 26.03 -8.66 -3.40
N GLN A 235 26.36 -8.81 -2.12
CA GLN A 235 25.38 -9.11 -1.08
C GLN A 235 24.74 -7.82 -0.51
N PRO A 236 23.50 -7.87 0.00
CA PRO A 236 22.86 -6.70 0.62
C PRO A 236 23.67 -6.06 1.76
N SER A 237 24.47 -6.85 2.48
CA SER A 237 25.36 -6.39 3.55
C SER A 237 26.49 -5.48 3.09
N ASP A 238 26.84 -5.51 1.80
CA ASP A 238 27.95 -4.75 1.26
C ASP A 238 27.55 -3.30 0.93
N TYR A 239 26.25 -3.00 0.99
CA TYR A 239 25.71 -1.68 0.64
C TYR A 239 25.30 -0.90 1.87
N PHE A 240 25.90 0.27 2.05
CA PHE A 240 25.63 1.17 3.17
C PHE A 240 24.14 1.56 3.24
N TYR A 241 23.50 1.81 2.11
CA TYR A 241 22.07 2.15 2.04
C TYR A 241 21.12 1.01 2.43
N LEU A 242 21.59 -0.23 2.54
CA LEU A 242 20.77 -1.37 2.94
C LEU A 242 21.04 -1.84 4.37
N THR A 243 22.12 -1.37 4.99
CA THR A 243 22.61 -1.88 6.28
C THR A 243 22.28 -0.98 7.48
N GLN A 244 21.83 0.26 7.29
CA GLN A 244 21.63 1.20 8.40
C GLN A 244 20.52 0.73 9.36
N GLY A 245 19.46 0.14 8.82
CA GLY A 245 18.37 -0.42 9.62
C GLY A 245 18.69 -1.74 10.32
N LYS A 246 19.89 -2.32 10.10
CA LYS A 246 20.36 -3.60 10.66
C LYS A 246 19.43 -4.80 10.41
N THR A 247 18.56 -4.69 9.42
CA THR A 247 17.56 -5.70 9.06
C THR A 247 17.59 -5.88 7.55
N LEU A 248 17.83 -7.10 7.08
CA LEU A 248 17.88 -7.42 5.65
C LEU A 248 16.66 -8.23 5.20
N GLU A 249 16.03 -8.95 6.12
CA GLU A 249 14.90 -9.84 5.87
C GLU A 249 13.57 -9.22 6.30
N ALA A 250 12.50 -9.57 5.59
CA ALA A 250 11.12 -9.25 5.97
C ALA A 250 10.33 -10.56 6.10
N ASP A 251 9.59 -10.71 7.20
CA ASP A 251 8.88 -11.94 7.50
C ASP A 251 7.77 -12.20 6.48
N GLY A 252 7.67 -13.45 6.00
CA GLY A 252 6.62 -13.86 5.06
C GLY A 252 6.78 -13.36 3.62
N ARG A 253 7.96 -12.83 3.24
CA ARG A 253 8.23 -12.37 1.87
C ARG A 253 9.35 -13.17 1.22
N ASP A 254 9.17 -13.52 -0.04
CA ASP A 254 10.22 -14.08 -0.91
C ASP A 254 10.66 -13.01 -1.92
N ASP A 255 11.74 -12.30 -1.60
CA ASP A 255 12.23 -11.19 -2.41
C ASP A 255 12.61 -11.66 -3.85
N ALA A 256 12.98 -12.93 -4.06
CA ALA A 256 13.31 -13.46 -5.39
C ALA A 256 12.05 -13.74 -6.23
N ALA A 257 11.02 -14.34 -5.62
CA ALA A 257 9.72 -14.53 -6.27
C ALA A 257 9.06 -13.18 -6.59
N ASP A 258 9.13 -12.22 -5.66
CA ASP A 258 8.61 -10.86 -5.85
C ASP A 258 9.26 -10.18 -7.07
N LEU A 259 10.57 -10.34 -7.30
CA LEU A 259 11.22 -9.78 -8.50
C LEU A 259 10.65 -10.38 -9.80
N ALA A 260 10.36 -11.68 -9.82
CA ALA A 260 9.76 -12.33 -10.98
C ALA A 260 8.35 -11.78 -11.25
N GLU A 261 7.55 -11.56 -10.20
CA GLU A 261 6.23 -10.92 -10.30
C GLU A 261 6.34 -9.48 -10.82
N ILE A 262 7.26 -8.67 -10.27
CA ILE A 262 7.50 -7.29 -10.72
C ILE A 262 7.90 -7.26 -12.20
N ARG A 263 8.78 -8.16 -12.64
CA ARG A 263 9.20 -8.23 -14.05
C ARG A 263 8.05 -8.65 -14.96
N SER A 264 7.19 -9.57 -14.51
CA SER A 264 5.96 -9.95 -15.23
C SER A 264 4.99 -8.77 -15.36
N ALA A 265 4.75 -8.07 -14.25
CA ALA A 265 3.90 -6.88 -14.22
C ALA A 265 4.41 -5.77 -15.15
N MET A 266 5.72 -5.50 -15.15
CA MET A 266 6.35 -4.55 -16.09
C MET A 266 6.10 -4.93 -17.56
N LYS A 267 6.15 -6.22 -17.91
CA LYS A 267 5.85 -6.69 -19.27
C LYS A 267 4.38 -6.49 -19.64
N VAL A 268 3.44 -6.75 -18.72
CA VAL A 268 2.01 -6.52 -18.95
C VAL A 268 1.72 -5.02 -19.14
N LEU A 269 2.46 -4.16 -18.46
CA LEU A 269 2.42 -2.71 -18.65
C LEU A 269 3.22 -2.21 -19.85
N LEU A 270 3.71 -3.11 -20.71
CA LEU A 270 4.39 -2.81 -21.98
C LEU A 270 5.75 -2.12 -21.82
N PHE A 271 6.44 -2.30 -20.68
CA PHE A 271 7.84 -1.89 -20.56
C PHE A 271 8.72 -2.76 -21.45
N LYS A 272 9.61 -2.13 -22.21
CA LYS A 272 10.59 -2.83 -23.04
C LYS A 272 11.68 -3.41 -22.15
N GLU A 273 12.27 -4.54 -22.55
CA GLU A 273 13.38 -5.17 -21.82
C GLU A 273 14.57 -4.20 -21.61
N ALA A 274 14.81 -3.31 -22.58
CA ALA A 274 15.82 -2.25 -22.45
C ALA A 274 15.47 -1.25 -21.33
N GLU A 275 14.20 -0.87 -21.18
CA GLU A 275 13.75 0.05 -20.12
C GLU A 275 13.84 -0.60 -18.74
N ILE A 276 13.45 -1.88 -18.63
CA ILE A 276 13.58 -2.66 -17.40
C ILE A 276 15.06 -2.77 -17.00
N SER A 277 15.94 -3.06 -17.97
CA SER A 277 17.38 -3.13 -17.75
C SER A 277 17.95 -1.78 -17.28
N SER A 278 17.53 -0.67 -17.89
CA SER A 278 17.93 0.67 -17.45
C SER A 278 17.45 1.00 -16.04
N ILE A 279 16.24 0.60 -15.66
CA ILE A 279 15.73 0.77 -14.29
C ILE A 279 16.61 -0.01 -13.30
N PHE A 280 16.98 -1.25 -13.62
CA PHE A 280 17.85 -2.06 -12.78
C PHE A 280 19.28 -1.49 -12.70
N GLN A 281 19.81 -0.94 -13.79
CA GLN A 281 21.08 -0.22 -13.80
C GLN A 281 21.05 1.01 -12.88
N LEU A 282 19.98 1.80 -12.91
CA LEU A 282 19.81 2.96 -12.03
C LEU A 282 19.75 2.55 -10.56
N LEU A 283 19.04 1.46 -10.23
CA LEU A 283 18.98 0.94 -8.87
C LEU A 283 20.35 0.44 -8.39
N ALA A 284 21.08 -0.27 -9.23
CA ALA A 284 22.45 -0.71 -8.93
C ALA A 284 23.38 0.49 -8.69
N ALA A 285 23.30 1.52 -9.54
CA ALA A 285 24.08 2.74 -9.38
C ALA A 285 23.77 3.44 -8.04
N LEU A 286 22.50 3.50 -7.62
CA LEU A 286 22.12 4.06 -6.32
C LEU A 286 22.77 3.31 -5.14
N LEU A 287 22.84 1.98 -5.22
CA LEU A 287 23.50 1.17 -4.19
C LEU A 287 25.01 1.46 -4.13
N HIS A 288 25.67 1.56 -5.29
CA HIS A 288 27.10 1.90 -5.37
C HIS A 288 27.39 3.33 -4.90
N ILE A 289 26.51 4.29 -5.20
CA ILE A 289 26.61 5.68 -4.70
C ILE A 289 26.61 5.71 -3.17
N GLY A 290 25.79 4.88 -2.52
CA GLY A 290 25.75 4.79 -1.06
C GLY A 290 27.07 4.33 -0.43
N ASN A 291 27.93 3.66 -1.20
CA ASN A 291 29.22 3.17 -0.73
C ASN A 291 30.38 4.15 -0.96
N VAL A 292 30.12 5.32 -1.55
CA VAL A 292 31.17 6.34 -1.72
C VAL A 292 31.60 6.86 -0.35
N LYS A 293 32.89 6.69 -0.04
CA LYS A 293 33.51 7.17 1.20
C LYS A 293 34.27 8.46 0.93
N TYR A 294 33.96 9.45 1.74
CA TYR A 294 34.57 10.77 1.71
C TYR A 294 35.56 10.89 2.87
N ARG A 295 36.74 11.43 2.60
CA ARG A 295 37.78 11.70 3.58
C ARG A 295 38.08 13.20 3.59
N GLY A 296 38.03 13.82 4.78
CA GLY A 296 38.48 15.20 4.94
C GLY A 296 39.99 15.31 4.74
N ILE A 297 40.41 16.27 3.93
CA ILE A 297 41.82 16.62 3.70
C ILE A 297 42.01 18.12 3.91
N VAL A 298 43.22 18.54 4.26
CA VAL A 298 43.59 19.97 4.31
C VAL A 298 44.67 20.19 3.27
N VAL A 299 44.38 21.02 2.27
CA VAL A 299 45.33 21.40 1.23
C VAL A 299 45.55 22.90 1.35
N ASP A 300 46.80 23.32 1.56
CA ASP A 300 47.18 24.74 1.68
C ASP A 300 46.28 25.54 2.64
N THR A 301 46.01 24.99 3.83
CA THR A 301 45.14 25.58 4.88
C THR A 301 43.64 25.68 4.54
N ILE A 302 43.20 25.05 3.45
CA ILE A 302 41.79 24.98 3.06
C ILE A 302 41.24 23.58 3.36
N ASP A 303 40.10 23.53 4.04
CA ASP A 303 39.35 22.30 4.26
C ASP A 303 38.78 21.78 2.93
N GLY A 304 39.14 20.55 2.58
CA GLY A 304 38.71 19.86 1.38
C GLY A 304 38.21 18.44 1.66
N VAL A 305 37.66 17.80 0.64
CA VAL A 305 37.19 16.42 0.70
C VAL A 305 37.76 15.65 -0.48
N GLU A 306 38.33 14.50 -0.18
CA GLU A 306 38.82 13.53 -1.17
C GLU A 306 37.93 12.28 -1.16
N ILE A 307 37.75 11.68 -2.33
CA ILE A 307 37.07 10.40 -2.47
C ILE A 307 38.12 9.29 -2.40
N SER A 308 38.00 8.41 -1.42
CA SER A 308 39.00 7.37 -1.19
C SER A 308 38.90 6.17 -2.15
N ASP A 309 37.78 6.02 -2.87
CA ASP A 309 37.52 4.87 -3.75
C ASP A 309 37.18 5.31 -5.18
N ALA A 310 38.21 5.56 -5.96
CA ALA A 310 38.08 5.92 -7.38
C ALA A 310 37.50 4.79 -8.24
N ALA A 311 37.67 3.53 -7.84
CA ALA A 311 37.15 2.38 -8.58
C ALA A 311 35.62 2.32 -8.51
N ASN A 312 35.05 2.57 -7.33
CA ASN A 312 33.60 2.66 -7.17
C ASN A 312 33.01 3.86 -7.95
N ILE A 313 33.69 5.00 -8.01
CA ILE A 313 33.27 6.13 -8.85
C ILE A 313 33.25 5.75 -10.33
N ALA A 314 34.31 5.11 -10.82
CA ALA A 314 34.36 4.61 -12.20
C ALA A 314 33.24 3.64 -12.53
N ARG A 315 32.87 2.77 -11.59
CA ARG A 315 31.73 1.87 -11.71
C ARG A 315 30.41 2.63 -11.80
N ILE A 316 30.18 3.60 -10.92
CA ILE A 316 28.96 4.42 -10.92
C ILE A 316 28.83 5.16 -12.26
N ALA A 317 29.91 5.79 -12.73
CA ALA A 317 29.90 6.52 -13.99
C ALA A 317 29.61 5.61 -15.20
N LYS A 318 30.20 4.40 -15.21
CA LYS A 318 29.90 3.38 -16.22
C LYS A 318 28.44 2.96 -16.20
N LEU A 319 27.85 2.72 -15.03
CA LEU A 319 26.44 2.32 -14.89
C LEU A 319 25.48 3.45 -15.31
N LEU A 320 25.81 4.69 -14.99
CA LEU A 320 25.02 5.87 -15.35
C LEU A 320 25.31 6.39 -16.77
N GLN A 321 26.32 5.84 -17.44
CA GLN A 321 26.79 6.27 -18.77
C GLN A 321 27.19 7.75 -18.80
N VAL A 322 27.88 8.21 -17.74
CA VAL A 322 28.39 9.58 -17.60
C VAL A 322 29.92 9.58 -17.57
N SER A 323 30.53 10.73 -17.83
CA SER A 323 31.98 10.91 -17.67
C SER A 323 32.38 10.84 -16.20
N ASN A 324 33.53 10.20 -15.94
CA ASN A 324 34.21 10.27 -14.64
C ASN A 324 34.71 11.68 -14.32
#